data_AF-A0A524PG98-F1
#
_entry.id   AF-A0A524PG98-F1
#
_cell.length_a   1.000
_cell.length_b   1.000
_cell.length_c   1.000
_cell.angle_alpha   90.00
_cell.angle_beta   90.00
_cell.angle_gamma   90.00
#
_symmetry.space_group_name_H-M   'P 1'
#
loop_
_entity.id
_entity.type
_entity.pdbx_description
1 polymer ?
#
loop_
_entity_poly.entity_id
_entity_poly.type
_entity_poly.pdbx_seq_one_letter_code
_entity_poly.pdbx_strand_id
1 'polypeptide(L)'
;MMDKKRIRVLEEKGWKIGGIEDFLELSEEDLAYIELKVELSEMVKDMRERKGLTQIKAAKLIKSSQSRLSKIESADTSVSIDLQIRSLLALGASKEEIGQRIGC
;
A
#
# COMPACT_ATOMS: atom_id res chain seq x y z
N MET A 1 -21.47 -12.62 4.76
CA MET A 1 -21.42 -13.22 6.12
C MET A 1 -21.10 -14.70 5.96
N MET A 2 -20.09 -15.21 6.67
CA MET A 2 -19.64 -16.60 6.55
C MET A 2 -20.57 -17.56 7.30
N ASP A 3 -20.81 -18.75 6.75
CA ASP A 3 -21.74 -19.75 7.31
C ASP A 3 -21.16 -20.44 8.57
N LYS A 4 -21.77 -20.17 9.73
CA LYS A 4 -21.36 -20.68 11.04
C LYS A 4 -21.31 -22.22 11.12
N LYS A 5 -22.14 -22.93 10.35
CA LYS A 5 -22.16 -24.40 10.35
C LYS A 5 -20.92 -24.95 9.64
N ARG A 6 -20.48 -24.30 8.57
CA ARG A 6 -19.26 -24.67 7.83
C ARG A 6 -18.01 -24.40 8.66
N ILE A 7 -17.99 -23.28 9.40
CA ILE A 7 -16.89 -22.93 10.30
C ILE A 7 -16.67 -24.04 11.34
N ARG A 8 -17.71 -24.44 12.06
CA ARG A 8 -17.59 -25.47 13.11
C ARG A 8 -17.06 -26.81 12.58
N VAL A 9 -17.51 -27.25 11.41
CA VAL A 9 -17.04 -28.50 10.77
C VAL A 9 -15.55 -28.42 10.39
N LEU A 10 -15.06 -27.25 10.01
CA LEU A 10 -13.65 -27.04 9.66
C LEU A 10 -12.79 -27.02 10.93
N GLU A 11 -13.22 -26.33 11.99
CA GLU A 11 -12.55 -26.31 13.29
C GLU A 11 -12.46 -27.71 13.93
N GLU A 12 -13.55 -28.49 13.91
CA GLU A 12 -13.58 -29.88 14.39
C GLU A 12 -12.60 -30.80 13.63
N LYS A 13 -12.29 -30.46 12.38
CA LYS A 13 -11.30 -31.16 11.54
C LYS A 13 -9.88 -30.62 11.71
N GLY A 14 -9.64 -29.71 12.65
CA GLY A 14 -8.34 -29.13 12.95
C GLY A 14 -7.92 -27.98 12.03
N TRP A 15 -8.83 -27.42 11.23
CA TRP A 15 -8.55 -26.23 10.43
C TRP A 15 -8.69 -24.97 11.28
N LYS A 16 -7.68 -24.09 11.25
CA LYS A 16 -7.75 -22.74 11.84
C LYS A 16 -8.48 -21.81 10.86
N ILE A 17 -9.53 -21.14 11.32
CA ILE A 17 -10.24 -20.11 10.57
C ILE A 17 -9.92 -18.78 11.21
N GLY A 18 -9.47 -17.81 10.40
CA GLY A 18 -9.07 -16.50 10.87
C GLY A 18 -8.79 -15.57 9.69
N GLY A 19 -8.46 -14.31 10.02
CA GLY A 19 -8.05 -13.31 9.05
C GLY A 19 -6.64 -13.54 8.52
N ILE A 20 -6.19 -12.67 7.61
CA ILE A 20 -4.80 -12.69 7.10
C ILE A 20 -3.84 -12.31 8.23
N GLU A 21 -4.27 -11.40 9.10
CA GLU A 21 -3.64 -10.98 10.33
C GLU A 21 -3.36 -12.16 11.29
N ASP A 22 -4.32 -13.07 11.47
CA ASP A 22 -4.17 -14.26 12.31
C ASP A 22 -3.27 -15.33 11.69
N PHE A 23 -3.17 -15.32 10.36
CA PHE A 23 -2.34 -16.25 9.59
C PHE A 23 -0.88 -15.79 9.52
N LEU A 24 -0.66 -14.48 9.37
CA LEU A 24 0.65 -13.87 9.29
C LEU A 24 1.18 -13.38 10.64
N GLU A 25 0.40 -13.55 11.72
CA GLU A 25 0.73 -13.12 13.09
C GLU A 25 1.06 -11.61 13.16
N LEU A 26 0.27 -10.81 12.42
CA LEU A 26 0.47 -9.36 12.35
C LEU A 26 -0.12 -8.68 13.58
N SER A 27 0.66 -7.80 14.20
CA SER A 27 0.13 -6.89 15.21
C SER A 27 -0.74 -5.80 14.55
N GLU A 28 -1.55 -5.11 15.36
CA GLU A 28 -2.27 -3.92 14.89
C GLU A 28 -1.31 -2.86 14.31
N GLU A 29 -0.10 -2.76 14.87
CA GLU A 29 0.95 -1.86 14.41
C GLU A 29 1.48 -2.29 13.02
N ASP A 30 1.66 -3.59 12.79
CA ASP A 30 2.10 -4.12 11.49
C ASP A 30 1.05 -3.88 10.41
N LEU A 31 -0.22 -4.12 10.73
CA LEU A 31 -1.33 -3.85 9.83
C LEU A 31 -1.38 -2.38 9.44
N ALA A 32 -1.37 -1.48 10.42
CA ALA A 32 -1.38 -0.04 10.17
C ALA A 32 -0.18 0.40 9.32
N TYR A 33 1.02 -0.16 9.56
CA TYR A 33 2.20 0.13 8.75
C TYR A 33 2.09 -0.39 7.31
N ILE A 34 1.53 -1.58 7.11
CA ILE A 34 1.31 -2.16 5.78
C ILE A 34 0.28 -1.34 5.01
N GLU A 35 -0.86 -1.01 5.63
CA GLU A 35 -1.91 -0.18 5.04
C GLU A 35 -1.35 1.19 4.64
N LEU A 36 -0.59 1.83 5.53
CA LEU A 36 0.10 3.08 5.27
C LEU A 36 1.00 3.00 4.02
N LYS A 37 1.81 1.93 3.89
CA LYS A 37 2.64 1.75 2.68
C LYS A 37 1.79 1.59 1.43
N VAL A 38 0.71 0.81 1.49
CA VAL A 38 -0.15 0.56 0.32
C VAL A 38 -0.81 1.86 -0.13
N GLU A 39 -1.40 2.62 0.79
CA GLU A 39 -2.09 3.87 0.48
C GLU A 39 -1.17 4.93 -0.13
N LEU A 40 0.04 5.08 0.41
CA LEU A 40 1.05 5.99 -0.13
C LEU A 40 1.47 5.57 -1.55
N SER A 41 1.64 4.27 -1.80
CA SER A 41 1.96 3.73 -3.12
C SER A 41 0.87 3.99 -4.15
N GLU A 42 -0.38 3.75 -3.78
CA GLU A 42 -1.52 4.04 -4.63
C GLU A 42 -1.66 5.54 -4.90
N MET A 43 -1.41 6.40 -3.90
CA MET A 43 -1.43 7.85 -4.09
C MET A 43 -0.39 8.30 -5.12
N VAL A 44 0.81 7.71 -5.14
CA VAL A 44 1.82 8.00 -6.17
C VAL A 44 1.29 7.67 -7.56
N LYS A 45 0.66 6.50 -7.70
CA LYS A 45 0.03 6.06 -8.96
C LYS A 45 -1.09 7.01 -9.38
N ASP A 46 -1.99 7.34 -8.48
CA ASP A 46 -3.12 8.24 -8.73
C ASP A 46 -2.64 9.63 -9.19
N MET A 47 -1.65 10.19 -8.51
CA MET A 47 -1.08 11.48 -8.88
C MET A 47 -0.42 11.45 -10.25
N ARG A 48 0.32 10.38 -10.56
CA ARG A 48 0.89 10.18 -11.89
C ARG A 48 -0.20 10.16 -12.95
N GLU A 49 -1.27 9.39 -12.73
CA GLU A 49 -2.37 9.20 -13.68
C GLU A 49 -3.19 10.47 -13.86
N ARG A 50 -3.53 11.18 -12.78
CA ARG A 50 -4.19 12.50 -12.83
C ARG A 50 -3.41 13.53 -13.64
N LYS A 51 -2.08 13.44 -13.64
CA LYS A 51 -1.20 14.32 -14.43
C LYS A 51 -0.94 13.81 -15.86
N GLY A 52 -1.54 12.70 -16.27
CA GLY A 52 -1.35 12.11 -17.61
C GLY A 52 0.10 11.66 -17.88
N LEU A 53 0.85 11.32 -16.83
CA LEU A 53 2.26 10.97 -16.94
C LEU A 53 2.44 9.46 -17.14
N THR A 54 3.32 9.09 -18.06
CA THR A 54 3.84 7.72 -18.12
C THR A 54 4.77 7.46 -16.93
N GLN A 55 4.98 6.19 -16.59
CA GLN A 55 5.92 5.84 -15.53
C GLN A 55 7.34 6.40 -15.80
N ILE A 56 7.80 6.37 -17.06
CA ILE A 56 9.11 6.94 -17.43
C ILE A 56 9.15 8.45 -17.16
N LYS A 57 8.09 9.20 -17.50
CA LYS A 57 8.05 10.65 -17.29
C LYS A 57 7.99 11.01 -15.81
N ALA A 58 7.13 10.34 -15.04
CA ALA A 58 7.05 10.54 -13.59
C ALA A 58 8.37 10.17 -12.89
N ALA A 59 9.02 9.07 -13.30
CA ALA A 59 10.31 8.67 -12.77
C ALA A 59 11.38 9.76 -12.97
N LYS A 60 11.40 10.42 -14.14
CA LYS A 60 12.31 11.55 -14.39
C LYS A 60 12.04 12.74 -13.46
N LEU A 61 10.77 13.07 -13.19
CA LEU A 61 10.40 14.16 -12.27
C LEU A 61 10.90 13.90 -10.85
N ILE A 62 10.77 12.66 -10.39
CA ILE A 62 11.24 12.25 -9.05
C ILE A 62 12.72 11.83 -9.02
N LYS A 63 13.48 12.10 -10.09
CA LYS A 63 14.92 11.75 -10.24
C LYS A 63 15.22 10.26 -9.98
N SER A 64 14.36 9.40 -10.54
CA SER A 64 14.36 7.96 -10.35
C SER A 64 14.36 7.20 -11.69
N SER A 65 14.47 5.87 -11.62
CA SER A 65 14.29 5.00 -12.78
C SER A 65 12.83 4.55 -12.92
N GLN A 66 12.42 4.17 -14.13
CA GLN A 66 11.06 3.64 -14.35
C GLN A 66 10.80 2.40 -13.51
N SER A 67 11.77 1.47 -13.42
CA SER A 67 11.64 0.26 -12.59
C SER A 67 11.41 0.62 -11.11
N ARG A 68 12.13 1.61 -10.58
CA ARG A 68 11.95 2.06 -9.20
C ARG A 68 10.60 2.75 -9.00
N LEU A 69 10.10 3.52 -9.97
CA LEU A 69 8.74 4.03 -9.91
C LEU A 69 7.70 2.91 -9.95
N SER A 70 7.87 1.90 -10.80
CA SER A 70 6.96 0.75 -10.86
C SER A 70 6.89 0.02 -9.52
N LYS A 71 8.02 -0.14 -8.83
CA LYS A 71 8.09 -0.71 -7.49
C LYS A 71 7.39 0.15 -6.45
N ILE A 72 7.54 1.47 -6.55
CA ILE A 72 6.81 2.40 -5.68
C ILE A 72 5.31 2.23 -5.89
N GLU A 73 4.82 2.20 -7.13
CA GLU A 73 3.38 2.08 -7.41
C GLU A 73 2.79 0.71 -7.03
N SER A 74 3.63 -0.33 -6.91
CA SER A 74 3.21 -1.69 -6.53
C SER A 74 3.43 -2.01 -5.04
N ALA A 75 3.79 -1.02 -4.22
CA ALA A 75 4.12 -1.18 -2.80
C ALA A 75 5.19 -2.26 -2.53
N ASP A 76 6.17 -2.39 -3.43
CA ASP A 76 7.22 -3.40 -3.34
C ASP A 76 7.97 -3.33 -2.00
N THR A 77 8.38 -4.48 -1.49
CA THR A 77 9.06 -4.59 -0.18
C THR A 77 10.38 -3.82 -0.14
N SER A 78 11.02 -3.57 -1.28
CA SER A 78 12.26 -2.80 -1.36
C SER A 78 12.07 -1.28 -1.29
N VAL A 79 10.83 -0.78 -1.21
CA VAL A 79 10.52 0.66 -1.17
C VAL A 79 10.26 1.09 0.26
N SER A 80 10.86 2.21 0.68
CA SER A 80 10.62 2.82 1.99
C SER A 80 9.52 3.88 1.95
N ILE A 81 8.93 4.16 3.11
CA ILE A 81 7.97 5.26 3.29
C ILE A 81 8.59 6.62 2.93
N ASP A 82 9.84 6.88 3.33
CA ASP A 82 10.56 8.11 2.95
C ASP A 82 10.59 8.29 1.43
N LEU A 83 10.86 7.22 0.67
CA LEU A 83 10.87 7.28 -0.78
C LEU A 83 9.48 7.54 -1.37
N GLN A 84 8.42 6.95 -0.80
CA GLN A 84 7.04 7.21 -1.22
C GLN A 84 6.66 8.68 -0.99
N ILE A 85 6.91 9.19 0.22
CA ILE A 85 6.63 10.59 0.59
C ILE A 85 7.40 11.57 -0.30
N ARG A 86 8.71 11.37 -0.49
CA ARG A 86 9.52 12.21 -1.39
C ARG A 86 8.98 12.20 -2.83
N SER A 87 8.52 11.04 -3.29
CA SER A 87 7.95 10.90 -4.63
C SER A 87 6.64 11.68 -4.76
N LEU A 88 5.75 11.61 -3.75
CA LEU A 88 4.52 12.39 -3.70
C LEU A 88 4.80 13.89 -3.71
N LEU A 89 5.70 14.36 -2.84
CA LEU A 89 6.10 15.76 -2.79
C LEU A 89 6.71 16.24 -4.12
N ALA A 90 7.56 15.43 -4.75
CA ALA A 90 8.14 15.75 -6.06
C ALA A 90 7.12 15.72 -7.20
N LEU A 91 6.07 14.91 -7.08
CA LEU A 91 4.91 14.93 -7.97
C LEU A 91 3.95 16.08 -7.64
N GLY A 92 4.20 16.87 -6.60
CA GLY A 92 3.47 18.08 -6.24
C GLY A 92 2.34 17.88 -5.24
N ALA A 93 2.37 16.81 -4.44
CA ALA A 93 1.45 16.65 -3.32
C ALA A 93 1.77 17.68 -2.23
N SER A 94 0.73 18.23 -1.62
CA SER A 94 0.82 18.95 -0.35
C SER A 94 0.90 17.98 0.82
N LYS A 95 1.38 18.46 1.98
CA LYS A 95 1.43 17.64 3.20
C LYS A 95 0.03 17.28 3.68
N GLU A 96 -0.91 18.20 3.46
CA GLU A 96 -2.32 18.08 3.82
C GLU A 96 -3.00 16.97 2.99
N GLU A 97 -2.76 16.91 1.68
CA GLU A 97 -3.26 15.82 0.82
C GLU A 97 -2.68 14.46 1.23
N ILE A 98 -1.39 14.40 1.59
CA ILE A 98 -0.77 13.15 2.06
C ILE A 98 -1.42 12.71 3.38
N GLY A 99 -1.56 13.63 4.34
CA GLY A 99 -2.19 13.34 5.63
C GLY A 99 -3.65 12.90 5.49
N GLN A 100 -4.41 13.51 4.57
CA GLN A 100 -5.79 13.08 4.27
C GLN A 100 -5.86 11.67 3.69
N ARG A 101 -4.88 11.28 2.86
CA ARG A 101 -4.86 9.93 2.27
C ARG A 101 -4.66 8.83 3.31
N ILE A 102 -3.85 9.09 4.34
CA ILE A 102 -3.43 8.08 5.33
C ILE A 102 -4.15 8.18 6.68
N GLY A 103 -5.08 9.12 6.81
CA GLY A 103 -5.82 9.38 8.04
C GLY A 103 -7.32 9.12 7.93
N CYS A 104 -7.79 8.55 6.81
CA CYS A 104 -9.19 8.17 6.60
C CYS A 104 -9.40 6.68 6.87
#